data_AF-A0A090WXI8-F1
#
_entry.id   AF-A0A090WXI8-F1
#
_cell.length_a   1.000
_cell.length_b   1.000
_cell.length_c   1.000
_cell.angle_alpha   90.00
_cell.angle_beta   90.00
_cell.angle_gamma   90.00
#
_symmetry.space_group_name_H-M   'P 1'
#
loop_
_entity.id
_entity.type
_entity.pdbx_description
1 polymer ?
#
loop_
_entity_poly.entity_id
_entity_poly.type
_entity_poly.pdbx_seq_one_letter_code
_entity_poly.pdbx_strand_id
1 'polypeptide(L)'
;MALDYFDGSLGEISQTDKDTYIASLPDLSTLTKEEALDYINDQHYIALFGNGIEAWNLWKRTKSVDFDVPNLSGATDIIRRYTYSSNEAAANINIPTEVTIEDPMWFEK
;
A
#
# COMPACT_ATOMS: atom_id res chain seq x y z
N MET A 1 -20.83 3.21 4.86
CA MET A 1 -20.77 4.67 5.11
C MET A 1 -20.30 5.29 3.81
N ALA A 2 -21.22 5.86 3.04
CA ALA A 2 -20.85 6.64 1.86
C ALA A 2 -20.20 7.92 2.38
N LEU A 3 -19.01 8.21 1.87
CA LEU A 3 -18.19 9.34 2.27
C LEU A 3 -18.77 10.57 1.54
N ASP A 4 -19.75 11.26 2.14
CA ASP A 4 -20.40 12.51 1.67
C ASP A 4 -19.41 13.72 1.55
N TYR A 5 -18.13 13.47 1.29
CA TYR A 5 -17.05 14.45 1.41
C TYR A 5 -16.70 15.16 0.08
N PHE A 6 -17.42 14.89 -1.01
CA PHE A 6 -17.09 15.41 -2.35
C PHE A 6 -18.28 16.06 -3.08
N ASP A 7 -19.40 16.36 -2.41
CA ASP A 7 -20.64 16.86 -3.03
C ASP A 7 -21.03 18.31 -2.66
N GLY A 8 -20.16 19.05 -1.95
CA GLY A 8 -20.47 20.41 -1.48
C GLY A 8 -21.05 20.50 -0.07
N SER A 9 -21.05 19.41 0.71
CA SER A 9 -21.60 19.38 2.08
C SER A 9 -20.72 20.05 3.15
N LEU A 10 -21.29 20.27 4.34
CA LEU A 10 -20.62 20.82 5.52
C LEU A 10 -19.44 19.91 5.94
N GLY A 11 -18.21 20.35 5.65
CA GLY A 11 -16.98 19.61 5.95
C GLY A 11 -16.13 19.29 4.72
N GLU A 12 -16.58 19.69 3.51
CA GLU A 12 -15.76 19.62 2.31
C GLU A 12 -14.48 20.47 2.45
N ILE A 13 -13.36 19.91 2.01
CA ILE A 13 -12.10 20.66 1.88
C ILE A 13 -12.32 21.79 0.86
N SER A 14 -11.87 23.00 1.19
CA SER A 14 -12.07 24.16 0.31
C SER A 14 -11.40 23.95 -1.05
N GLN A 15 -11.97 24.52 -2.12
CA GLN A 15 -11.37 24.44 -3.45
C GLN A 15 -9.95 25.03 -3.46
N THR A 16 -9.74 26.13 -2.73
CA THR A 16 -8.42 26.76 -2.58
C THR A 16 -7.39 25.80 -1.99
N ASP A 17 -7.75 25.01 -0.97
CA ASP A 17 -6.83 24.05 -0.36
C ASP A 17 -6.53 22.89 -1.31
N LYS A 18 -7.53 22.41 -2.06
CA LYS A 18 -7.34 21.39 -3.11
C LYS A 18 -6.36 21.88 -4.19
N ASP A 19 -6.56 23.10 -4.68
CA ASP A 19 -5.70 23.70 -5.70
C ASP A 19 -4.28 23.91 -5.16
N THR A 20 -4.16 24.36 -3.91
CA THR A 20 -2.86 24.52 -3.23
C THR A 20 -2.13 23.18 -3.09
N TYR A 21 -2.84 22.11 -2.73
CA TYR A 21 -2.26 20.78 -2.64
C TYR A 21 -1.79 20.28 -4.02
N ILE A 22 -2.63 20.36 -5.05
CA ILE A 22 -2.28 19.93 -6.41
C ILE A 22 -1.10 20.73 -6.95
N ALA A 23 -1.06 22.05 -6.72
CA ALA A 23 0.05 22.91 -7.13
C ALA A 23 1.35 22.66 -6.34
N SER A 24 1.29 21.98 -5.20
CA SER A 24 2.47 21.58 -4.42
C SER A 24 3.13 20.30 -4.94
N LEU A 25 2.43 19.52 -5.77
CA LEU A 25 2.96 18.33 -6.43
C LEU A 25 3.85 18.72 -7.63
N PRO A 26 4.91 17.95 -7.93
CA PRO A 26 5.78 18.23 -9.06
C PRO A 26 5.08 17.98 -10.40
N ASP A 27 5.53 18.71 -11.43
CA ASP A 27 5.15 18.40 -12.82
C ASP A 27 5.84 17.10 -13.25
N LEU A 28 5.05 16.02 -13.40
CA LEU A 28 5.53 14.69 -13.76
C LEU A 28 6.28 14.67 -15.12
N SER A 29 6.02 15.63 -16.02
CA SER A 29 6.72 15.70 -17.31
C SER A 29 8.19 16.14 -17.17
N THR A 30 8.55 16.70 -16.02
CA THR A 30 9.91 17.17 -15.71
C THR A 30 10.75 16.16 -14.94
N LEU A 31 10.13 15.08 -14.45
CA LEU A 31 10.77 14.03 -13.65
C LEU A 31 11.29 12.89 -14.51
N THR A 32 12.19 12.09 -13.96
CA THR A 32 12.47 10.77 -14.53
C THR A 32 11.25 9.87 -14.42
N LYS A 33 11.22 8.79 -15.21
CA LYS A 33 10.11 7.83 -15.17
C LYS A 33 9.96 7.21 -13.79
N GLU A 34 11.07 6.85 -13.16
CA GLU A 34 11.10 6.24 -11.83
C GLU A 34 10.55 7.18 -10.77
N GLU A 35 11.01 8.44 -10.74
CA GLU A 35 10.49 9.47 -9.82
C GLU A 35 9.00 9.74 -10.06
N ALA A 36 8.58 9.87 -11.31
CA ALA A 36 7.16 10.09 -11.63
C ALA A 36 6.29 8.92 -11.17
N LEU A 37 6.75 7.68 -11.33
CA LEU A 37 6.05 6.50 -10.84
C LEU A 37 5.97 6.47 -9.31
N ASP A 38 7.02 6.90 -8.62
CA ASP A 38 7.06 6.97 -7.16
C ASP A 38 5.97 7.91 -6.64
N TYR A 39 5.92 9.15 -7.16
CA TYR A 39 4.87 10.13 -6.83
C TYR A 39 3.46 9.60 -7.14
N ILE A 40 3.27 8.91 -8.27
CA ILE A 40 1.96 8.31 -8.61
C ILE A 40 1.59 7.23 -7.59
N ASN A 41 2.53 6.36 -7.23
CA ASN A 41 2.27 5.25 -6.31
C ASN A 41 2.02 5.75 -4.88
N ASP A 42 2.69 6.81 -4.45
CA ASP A 42 2.44 7.46 -3.16
C ASP A 42 1.04 8.05 -3.07
N GLN A 43 0.63 8.82 -4.08
CA GLN A 43 -0.73 9.37 -4.13
C GLN A 43 -1.78 8.26 -4.19
N HIS A 44 -1.49 7.17 -4.91
CA HIS A 44 -2.37 6.01 -4.95
C HIS A 44 -2.46 5.31 -3.58
N TYR A 45 -1.34 5.16 -2.86
CA TYR A 45 -1.32 4.58 -1.52
C TYR A 45 -2.15 5.44 -0.54
N ILE A 46 -2.00 6.77 -0.58
CA ILE A 46 -2.78 7.71 0.23
C ILE A 46 -4.28 7.61 -0.11
N ALA A 47 -4.62 7.54 -1.40
CA ALA A 47 -6.01 7.43 -1.86
C ALA A 47 -6.70 6.13 -1.42
N LEU A 48 -5.93 5.08 -1.11
CA LEU A 48 -6.43 3.80 -0.60
C LEU A 48 -6.65 3.82 0.92
N PHE A 49 -6.53 4.96 1.60
CA PHE A 49 -6.90 5.08 3.01
C PHE A 49 -8.36 4.64 3.23
N GLY A 50 -8.56 3.69 4.15
CA GLY A 50 -9.85 2.99 4.36
C GLY A 50 -10.00 1.67 3.61
N ASN A 51 -9.11 1.36 2.65
CA ASN A 51 -9.01 0.09 1.94
C ASN A 51 -7.64 -0.58 2.14
N GLY A 52 -7.37 -0.98 3.39
CA GLY A 52 -6.03 -1.44 3.81
C GLY A 52 -5.51 -2.69 3.09
N ILE A 53 -6.38 -3.60 2.65
CA ILE A 53 -5.95 -4.80 1.91
C ILE A 53 -5.40 -4.42 0.54
N GLU A 54 -6.07 -3.49 -0.16
CA GLU A 54 -5.57 -3.00 -1.45
C GLU A 54 -4.30 -2.16 -1.27
N ALA A 55 -4.26 -1.30 -0.24
CA ALA A 55 -3.05 -0.53 0.07
C ALA A 55 -1.84 -1.45 0.33
N TRP A 56 -2.03 -2.53 1.08
CA TRP A 56 -0.97 -3.51 1.34
C TRP A 56 -0.54 -4.27 0.08
N ASN A 57 -1.48 -4.64 -0.80
CA ASN A 57 -1.15 -5.27 -2.09
C ASN A 57 -0.44 -4.30 -3.05
N LEU A 58 -0.87 -3.04 -3.11
CA LEU A 58 -0.20 -1.99 -3.87
C LEU A 58 1.23 -1.83 -3.38
N TRP A 59 1.44 -1.62 -2.08
CA TRP A 59 2.76 -1.47 -1.48
C TRP A 59 3.65 -2.68 -1.78
N LYS A 60 3.12 -3.91 -1.70
CA LYS A 60 3.89 -5.11 -2.04
C LYS A 60 4.47 -5.05 -3.45
N ARG A 61 3.71 -4.52 -4.41
CA ARG A 61 4.12 -4.38 -5.81
C ARG A 61 5.02 -3.17 -6.08
N THR A 62 4.79 -2.05 -5.40
CA THR A 62 5.43 -0.76 -5.75
C THR A 62 6.57 -0.38 -4.83
N LYS A 63 6.54 -0.84 -3.57
CA LYS A 63 7.46 -0.38 -2.51
C LYS A 63 7.51 1.15 -2.38
N SER A 64 6.40 1.83 -2.70
CA SER A 64 6.38 3.30 -2.80
C SER A 64 6.57 4.02 -1.47
N VAL A 65 6.25 3.36 -0.36
CA VAL A 65 6.48 3.91 0.98
C VAL A 65 7.46 3.02 1.73
N ASP A 66 8.45 3.64 2.34
CA ASP A 66 9.37 2.97 3.26
C ASP A 66 8.68 2.70 4.60
N PHE A 67 8.80 1.47 5.08
CA PHE A 67 8.31 1.06 6.38
C PHE A 67 9.45 0.61 7.27
N ASP A 68 9.44 1.11 8.51
CA ASP A 68 10.30 0.62 9.56
C ASP A 68 9.62 -0.55 10.28
N VAL A 69 10.39 -1.60 10.56
CA VAL A 69 9.95 -2.68 11.44
C VAL A 69 9.89 -2.15 12.89
N PRO A 70 8.74 -2.24 13.58
CA PRO A 70 8.63 -1.75 14.95
C PRO A 70 9.63 -2.43 15.90
N ASN A 71 10.20 -1.65 16.81
CA ASN A 71 11.03 -2.21 17.87
C ASN A 71 10.23 -3.20 18.72
N LEU A 72 10.83 -4.33 19.10
CA LEU A 72 10.19 -5.47 19.77
C LEU A 72 9.15 -6.23 18.93
N SER A 73 9.14 -6.05 17.60
CA SER A 73 8.41 -6.93 16.69
C SER A 73 8.97 -8.35 16.74
N GLY A 74 8.09 -9.35 16.62
CA GLY A 74 8.48 -10.74 16.40
C GLY A 74 8.86 -11.04 14.95
N ALA A 75 8.58 -10.11 14.04
CA ALA A 75 8.99 -10.15 12.63
C ALA A 75 10.32 -9.40 12.45
N THR A 76 11.17 -9.90 11.56
CA THR A 76 12.44 -9.30 11.16
C THR A 76 12.33 -8.40 9.94
N ASP A 77 11.24 -8.53 9.16
CA ASP A 77 10.90 -7.68 8.03
C ASP A 77 9.39 -7.39 8.01
N ILE A 78 8.96 -6.50 7.11
CA ILE A 78 7.55 -6.21 6.85
C ILE A 78 6.88 -7.46 6.28
N ILE A 79 5.77 -7.85 6.91
CA ILE A 79 4.93 -8.98 6.52
C ILE A 79 4.45 -8.82 5.06
N ARG A 80 4.71 -9.84 4.24
CA ARG A 80 4.40 -9.90 2.80
C ARG A 80 3.23 -10.83 2.47
N ARG A 81 2.92 -11.77 3.35
CA ARG A 81 1.88 -12.77 3.14
C ARG A 81 1.28 -13.26 4.44
N TYR A 82 0.07 -13.82 4.35
CA TYR A 82 -0.49 -14.63 5.42
C TYR A 82 0.09 -16.05 5.38
N THR A 83 0.19 -16.67 6.54
CA THR A 83 0.53 -18.09 6.66
C THR A 83 -0.56 -18.96 6.08
N TYR A 84 -0.19 -20.11 5.53
CA TYR A 84 -1.16 -21.15 5.25
C TYR A 84 -1.82 -21.66 6.54
N SER A 85 -3.07 -22.09 6.44
CA SER A 85 -3.80 -22.66 7.58
C SER A 85 -3.18 -23.99 8.00
N SER A 86 -3.12 -24.25 9.30
CA SER A 86 -2.69 -25.52 9.86
C SER A 86 -3.54 -26.70 9.37
N ASN A 87 -4.83 -26.46 9.09
CA ASN A 87 -5.73 -27.50 8.57
C ASN A 87 -5.33 -27.94 7.16
N GLU A 88 -4.94 -26.99 6.30
CA GLU A 88 -4.46 -27.30 4.95
C GLU A 88 -3.13 -28.03 5.02
N ALA A 89 -2.23 -27.60 5.91
CA ALA A 89 -0.95 -28.27 6.11
C ALA A 89 -1.10 -29.73 6.59
N ALA A 90 -2.13 -30.02 7.39
CA ALA A 90 -2.41 -31.38 7.84
C ALA A 90 -3.09 -32.25 6.78
N ALA A 91 -3.91 -31.64 5.90
CA ALA A 91 -4.70 -32.38 4.92
C ALA A 91 -4.00 -32.59 3.58
N ASN A 92 -3.06 -31.71 3.21
CA ASN A 92 -2.45 -31.67 1.88
C ASN A 92 -0.92 -31.78 1.95
N ILE A 93 -0.39 -32.93 1.56
CA ILE A 93 1.06 -33.20 1.54
C ILE A 93 1.83 -32.32 0.54
N ASN A 94 1.15 -31.75 -0.46
CA ASN A 94 1.77 -30.91 -1.49
C ASN A 94 1.82 -29.42 -1.10
N ILE A 95 1.47 -29.08 0.14
CA ILE A 95 1.54 -27.69 0.59
C ILE A 95 2.98 -27.16 0.50
N PRO A 96 3.19 -25.91 0.05
CA PRO A 96 4.51 -25.30 0.12
C PRO A 96 5.03 -25.31 1.56
N THR A 97 6.21 -25.90 1.76
CA THR A 97 6.94 -25.89 3.04
C THR A 97 7.98 -24.79 3.03
N GLU A 98 8.48 -24.41 4.21
CA GLU A 98 9.56 -23.41 4.40
C GLU A 98 9.22 -21.97 3.98
N VAL A 99 7.96 -21.69 3.68
CA VAL A 99 7.48 -20.35 3.36
C VAL A 99 7.10 -19.59 4.63
N THR A 100 7.70 -18.42 4.84
CA THR A 100 7.46 -17.54 5.99
C THR A 100 6.54 -16.36 5.64
N ILE A 101 6.11 -15.59 6.64
CA ILE A 101 5.27 -14.40 6.43
C ILE A 101 6.01 -13.24 5.74
N GLU A 102 7.34 -13.29 5.71
CA GLU A 102 8.21 -12.25 5.16
C GLU A 102 8.64 -12.54 3.71
N ASP A 103 8.39 -13.77 3.22
CA ASP A 103 8.74 -14.13 1.86
C ASP A 103 7.88 -13.37 0.84
N PRO A 104 8.50 -12.78 -0.20
CA PRO A 104 7.76 -12.04 -1.22
C PRO A 104 6.77 -12.93 -1.98
N MET A 105 5.65 -12.34 -2.38
CA MET A 105 4.76 -12.95 -3.36
C MET A 105 5.38 -12.96 -4.75
N TRP A 106 4.94 -13.91 -5.59
CA TRP A 106 5.42 -14.06 -6.97
C TRP A 106 5.30 -12.79 -7.85
N PHE A 107 4.40 -11.88 -7.48
CA PHE A 107 4.16 -10.62 -8.19
C PHE A 107 4.97 -9.44 -7.65
N GLU A 108 5.66 -9.61 -6.52
CA GLU A 108 6.60 -8.62 -5.99
C GLU A 108 7.91 -8.78 -6.77
N LYS A 109 8.27 -7.77 -7.55
CA LYS A 109 9.45 -7.77 -8.43
C LYS A 109 10.42 -6.68 -8.04
#